data_AF-A0A2N1M3S0-F1
#
_entry.id   AF-A0A2N1M3S0-F1
#
_cell.length_a   1.000
_cell.length_b   1.000
_cell.length_c   1.000
_cell.angle_alpha   90.00
_cell.angle_beta   90.00
_cell.angle_gamma   90.00
#
_symmetry.space_group_name_H-M   'P 1'
#
loop_
_entity.id
_entity.type
_entity.pdbx_description
1 polymer ?
#
loop_
_entity_poly.entity_id
_entity_poly.type
_entity_poly.pdbx_seq_one_letter_code
_entity_poly.pdbx_strand_id
1 'polypeptide(L)'
;IDLYYDDFGTFQNVYHSLGGVYIQIGNLPFDKRKQLKNHFVIGFVPFGGSFNEFIRPFVDEMKQLEKGIIMDIQGNRSFVIASLGDVTADLPQENDLVGVKRHSAIKGCRTCNVS
;
A
#
# COMPACT_ATOMS: atom_id res chain seq x y z
N ILE A 1 -3.19 -9.01 -2.98
CA ILE A 1 -2.06 -8.34 -2.30
C ILE A 1 -2.65 -7.08 -1.73
N ASP A 2 -2.48 -6.86 -0.43
CA ASP A 2 -2.99 -5.68 0.25
C ASP A 2 -1.82 -4.74 0.48
N LEU A 3 -1.95 -3.49 0.09
CA LEU A 3 -0.91 -2.46 0.20
C LEU A 3 -1.24 -1.53 1.37
N TYR A 4 -0.22 -1.15 2.13
CA TYR A 4 -0.32 -0.18 3.20
C TYR A 4 0.71 0.94 3.01
N TYR A 5 0.27 2.20 3.14
CA TYR A 5 1.12 3.38 3.07
C TYR A 5 1.02 4.20 4.36
N ASP A 6 2.17 4.48 4.97
CA ASP A 6 2.26 5.19 6.26
C ASP A 6 3.38 6.23 6.23
N ASP A 7 3.11 7.45 6.70
CA ASP A 7 4.14 8.48 6.88
C ASP A 7 4.61 8.49 8.33
N PHE A 8 5.88 8.12 8.55
CA PHE A 8 6.47 8.13 9.88
C PHE A 8 7.58 9.20 9.99
N GLY A 9 7.72 9.76 11.20
CA GLY A 9 8.84 10.64 11.54
C GLY A 9 10.11 9.81 11.73
N THR A 10 11.15 10.08 10.94
CA THR A 10 12.41 9.32 11.00
C THR A 10 13.22 9.59 12.27
N PHE A 11 13.07 10.76 12.88
CA PHE A 11 13.75 11.16 14.12
C PHE A 11 12.87 12.12 14.94
N GLN A 12 13.00 12.10 16.27
CA GLN A 12 12.21 12.97 17.18
C GLN A 12 12.32 14.48 16.91
N ASN A 13 13.37 14.92 16.18
CA ASN A 13 13.69 16.33 15.94
C ASN A 13 13.70 16.75 14.46
N VAL A 14 13.24 15.90 13.53
CA VAL A 14 13.25 16.22 12.09
C VAL A 14 11.81 16.42 11.59
N TYR A 15 11.52 17.59 11.01
CA TYR A 15 10.20 18.00 10.52
C TYR A 15 9.81 17.38 9.17
N HIS A 16 10.51 16.34 8.73
CA HIS A 16 10.36 15.74 7.41
C HIS A 16 9.90 14.29 7.57
N SER A 17 8.65 14.03 7.20
CA SER A 17 8.07 12.69 7.17
C SER A 17 8.69 11.84 6.05
N LEU A 18 8.83 10.55 6.31
CA LEU A 18 9.22 9.53 5.33
C LEU A 18 8.03 8.59 5.13
N GLY A 19 7.68 8.33 3.88
CA GLY A 19 6.60 7.40 3.56
C GLY A 19 7.12 5.96 3.50
N GLY A 20 6.54 5.04 4.26
CA GLY A 20 6.78 3.61 4.16
C GLY A 20 5.68 2.92 3.35
N VAL A 21 6.07 2.07 2.40
CA VAL A 21 5.14 1.25 1.61
C VAL A 21 5.34 -0.21 1.96
N TYR A 22 4.25 -0.85 2.39
CA TYR A 22 4.23 -2.22 2.86
C TYR A 22 3.20 -3.04 2.08
N ILE A 23 3.41 -4.35 1.96
CA ILE A 23 2.45 -5.28 1.39
C ILE A 23 2.20 -6.49 2.29
N GLN A 24 1.01 -7.05 2.15
CA GLN A 24 0.58 -8.27 2.78
C GLN A 24 -0.14 -9.20 1.79
N ILE A 25 -0.02 -10.51 2.02
CA ILE A 25 -0.80 -11.51 1.29
C ILE A 25 -2.18 -11.64 1.96
N GLY A 26 -3.20 -11.09 1.31
CA GLY A 26 -4.58 -11.06 1.84
C GLY A 26 -5.21 -12.45 2.04
N ASN A 27 -4.76 -13.48 1.31
CA ASN A 27 -5.27 -14.85 1.44
C ASN A 27 -4.76 -15.59 2.69
N LEU A 28 -3.99 -14.94 3.56
CA LEU A 28 -3.56 -15.53 4.82
C LEU A 28 -4.68 -15.48 5.89
N PRO A 29 -4.80 -16.51 6.74
CA PRO A 29 -5.65 -16.45 7.94
C PRO A 29 -5.35 -15.22 8.80
N PHE A 30 -6.35 -14.71 9.52
CA PHE A 30 -6.25 -13.45 10.26
C PHE A 30 -5.14 -13.47 11.34
N ASP A 31 -4.96 -14.59 12.03
CA ASP A 31 -3.89 -14.80 13.00
C ASP A 31 -2.49 -14.71 12.36
N LYS A 32 -2.37 -15.14 11.10
CA LYS A 32 -1.13 -15.04 10.32
C LYS A 32 -0.94 -13.63 9.78
N ARG A 33 -2.00 -12.97 9.29
CA ARG A 33 -1.92 -11.59 8.81
C ARG A 33 -1.41 -10.64 9.88
N LYS A 34 -1.76 -10.85 11.16
CA LYS A 34 -1.23 -10.01 12.26
C LYS A 34 0.27 -10.15 12.54
N GLN A 35 0.93 -11.19 12.03
CA GLN A 35 2.34 -11.43 12.33
C GLN A 35 3.22 -10.49 11.50
N LEU A 36 4.17 -9.80 12.16
CA LEU A 36 5.10 -8.88 11.49
C LEU A 36 5.88 -9.54 10.35
N LYS A 37 6.21 -10.83 10.47
CA LYS A 37 6.89 -11.61 9.42
C LYS A 37 6.12 -11.74 8.10
N ASN A 38 4.81 -11.47 8.12
CA ASN A 38 3.92 -11.54 6.96
C ASN A 38 3.56 -10.14 6.42
N HIS A 39 4.27 -9.11 6.87
CA HIS A 39 4.26 -7.77 6.29
C HIS A 39 5.63 -7.54 5.64
N PHE A 40 5.62 -7.20 4.36
CA PHE A 40 6.84 -7.00 3.58
C PHE A 40 6.98 -5.53 3.22
N VAL A 41 8.20 -5.00 3.32
CA VAL A 41 8.51 -3.62 2.92
C VAL A 41 8.80 -3.61 1.42
N ILE A 42 8.07 -2.81 0.66
CA ILE A 42 8.36 -2.55 -0.77
C ILE A 42 9.41 -1.45 -0.91
N GLY A 43 9.34 -0.43 -0.05
CA GLY A 43 10.35 0.61 0.00
C GLY A 43 9.90 1.84 0.77
N PHE A 44 10.71 2.89 0.65
CA PHE A 44 10.51 4.16 1.33
C PHE A 44 10.48 5.31 0.32
N VAL A 45 9.52 6.21 0.48
CA VAL A 45 9.38 7.45 -0.27
C VAL A 45 10.09 8.57 0.52
N PRO A 46 11.19 9.13 0.01
CA PRO A 46 11.92 10.21 0.69
C PRO A 46 11.05 11.46 0.82
N PHE A 47 11.40 12.33 1.77
CA PHE A 47 10.72 13.62 1.91
C PHE A 47 10.75 14.43 0.62
N GLY A 48 9.59 14.94 0.20
CA GLY A 48 9.42 15.65 -1.07
C GLY A 48 9.38 14.74 -2.30
N GLY A 49 9.51 13.42 -2.13
CA GLY A 49 9.33 12.43 -3.18
C GLY A 49 7.86 12.21 -3.53
N SER A 50 7.60 11.86 -4.79
CA SER A 50 6.25 11.56 -5.27
C SER A 50 5.91 10.09 -5.06
N PHE A 51 4.91 9.81 -4.21
CA PHE A 51 4.36 8.46 -4.05
C PHE A 51 3.90 7.86 -5.39
N ASN A 52 3.28 8.69 -6.25
CA ASN A 52 2.78 8.25 -7.56
C ASN A 52 3.91 7.78 -8.48
N GLU A 53 5.07 8.44 -8.44
CA GLU A 53 6.23 8.00 -9.21
C GLU A 53 6.84 6.72 -8.63
N PHE A 54 6.92 6.65 -7.29
CA PHE A 54 7.43 5.48 -6.57
C PHE A 54 6.60 4.22 -6.83
N ILE A 55 5.27 4.31 -6.78
CA ILE A 55 4.38 3.14 -6.83
C ILE A 55 4.13 2.64 -8.26
N ARG A 56 4.38 3.47 -9.27
CA ARG A 56 4.13 3.15 -10.68
C ARG A 56 4.71 1.81 -11.14
N PRO A 57 6.01 1.50 -10.93
CA PRO A 57 6.56 0.20 -11.33
C PRO A 57 5.84 -0.97 -10.65
N PHE A 58 5.53 -0.85 -9.35
CA PHE A 58 4.78 -1.87 -8.61
C PHE A 58 3.40 -2.12 -9.23
N VAL A 59 2.65 -1.06 -9.55
CA VAL A 59 1.34 -1.19 -10.20
C VAL A 59 1.43 -1.86 -11.57
N ASP A 60 2.47 -1.55 -12.35
CA ASP A 60 2.66 -2.14 -13.67
C ASP A 60 3.06 -3.63 -13.59
N GLU A 61 3.79 -4.05 -12.55
CA GLU A 61 4.04 -5.46 -12.23
C GLU A 61 2.75 -6.17 -11.76
N MET A 62 1.95 -5.52 -10.91
CA MET A 62 0.67 -6.08 -10.46
C MET A 62 -0.29 -6.36 -11.62
N LYS A 63 -0.38 -5.47 -12.61
CA LYS A 63 -1.18 -5.72 -13.83
C LYS A 63 -0.71 -6.92 -14.65
N GLN A 64 0.59 -7.26 -14.58
CA GLN A 64 1.11 -8.47 -15.23
C GLN A 64 0.75 -9.70 -14.40
N LEU A 65 0.90 -9.61 -13.08
CA LEU A 65 0.56 -10.67 -12.14
C LEU A 65 -0.95 -11.03 -12.16
N GLU A 66 -1.81 -10.04 -12.44
CA GLU A 66 -3.26 -10.22 -12.63
C GLU A 66 -3.59 -11.07 -13.87
N LYS A 67 -2.75 -11.00 -14.92
CA LYS A 67 -2.90 -11.85 -16.12
C LYS A 67 -2.37 -13.26 -15.91
N GLY A 68 -1.64 -13.47 -14.82
CA GLY A 68 -0.98 -14.72 -14.48
C GLY A 68 0.40 -14.85 -15.11
N ILE A 69 1.35 -15.33 -14.31
CA ILE A 69 2.73 -15.58 -14.72
C ILE A 69 3.16 -16.98 -14.28
N ILE A 70 4.11 -17.58 -15.00
CA ILE A 70 4.75 -18.82 -14.56
C ILE A 70 5.93 -18.45 -13.68
N MET A 71 5.92 -18.92 -12.43
CA MET A 71 7.03 -18.74 -11.49
C MET A 71 7.61 -20.09 -11.07
N ASP A 72 8.92 -20.14 -10.86
CA ASP A 72 9.55 -21.26 -10.17
C ASP A 72 9.43 -21.04 -8.66
N ILE A 73 8.66 -21.91 -8.00
CA ILE A 73 8.48 -21.89 -6.55
C ILE A 73 9.07 -23.17 -6.01
N GLN A 74 10.24 -23.06 -5.38
CA GLN A 74 10.95 -24.20 -4.76
C GLN A 74 11.19 -25.37 -5.74
N GLY A 75 11.54 -25.06 -7.00
CA GLY A 75 11.79 -26.06 -8.05
C GLY A 75 10.54 -26.51 -8.81
N ASN A 76 9.36 -25.99 -8.45
CA ASN A 76 8.11 -26.30 -9.13
C ASN A 76 7.62 -25.10 -9.96
N ARG A 77 7.50 -25.30 -11.27
CA ARG A 77 6.84 -24.32 -12.15
C ARG A 77 5.35 -24.25 -11.83
N SER A 78 4.94 -23.10 -11.29
CA SER A 78 3.58 -22.84 -10.86
C SER A 78 3.02 -21.67 -11.64
N PHE A 79 1.79 -21.79 -12.12
CA PHE A 79 1.05 -20.66 -12.69
C PHE A 79 0.43 -19.87 -11.54
N VAL A 80 0.85 -18.61 -11.37
CA VAL A 80 0.43 -17.76 -10.27
C VAL A 80 -0.28 -16.54 -10.80
N ILE A 81 -1.48 -16.32 -10.26
CA ILE A 81 -2.27 -15.11 -10.45
C ILE A 81 -2.39 -14.43 -9.10
N ALA A 82 -2.16 -13.13 -9.06
CA ALA A 82 -2.50 -12.30 -7.91
C ALA A 82 -2.88 -10.90 -8.37
N SER A 83 -3.84 -10.29 -7.66
CA SER A 83 -4.30 -8.93 -7.90
C SER A 83 -4.05 -8.04 -6.69
N LEU A 84 -4.13 -6.74 -6.89
CA LEU A 84 -4.23 -5.78 -5.78
C LEU A 84 -5.62 -5.91 -5.15
N GLY A 85 -5.68 -6.09 -3.84
CA GLY A 85 -6.91 -6.32 -3.09
C GLY A 85 -7.41 -5.03 -2.47
N ASP A 86 -6.68 -4.55 -1.48
CA ASP A 86 -6.97 -3.29 -0.79
C ASP A 86 -5.74 -2.39 -0.74
N VAL A 87 -5.98 -1.08 -0.67
CA VAL A 87 -4.96 -0.05 -0.43
C VAL A 87 -5.39 0.73 0.80
N THR A 88 -4.64 0.54 1.87
CA THR A 88 -4.87 1.20 3.15
C THR A 88 -3.78 2.24 3.38
N ALA A 89 -4.14 3.33 4.03
CA ALA A 89 -3.20 4.35 4.47
C ALA A 89 -3.75 5.11 5.67
N ASP A 90 -2.90 5.88 6.33
CA ASP A 90 -3.37 6.74 7.41
C ASP A 90 -4.32 7.83 6.88
N LEU A 91 -5.30 8.24 7.69
CA LEU A 91 -6.45 9.09 7.29
C LEU A 91 -6.09 10.30 6.39
N PRO A 92 -5.03 11.09 6.66
CA PRO A 92 -4.61 12.17 5.77
C PRO A 92 -4.15 11.69 4.39
N GLN A 93 -3.32 10.64 4.35
CA GLN A 93 -2.73 10.07 3.14
C GLN A 93 -3.79 9.35 2.32
N GLU A 94 -4.67 8.62 3.00
CA GLU A 94 -5.78 7.91 2.39
C GLU A 94 -6.76 8.89 1.73
N ASN A 95 -6.99 10.08 2.32
CA ASN A 95 -7.72 11.18 1.70
C ASN A 95 -7.01 11.75 0.46
N ASP A 96 -5.70 11.97 0.54
CA ASP A 96 -4.90 12.48 -0.58
C ASP A 96 -4.87 11.47 -1.75
N LEU A 97 -4.82 10.16 -1.45
CA LEU A 97 -4.87 9.07 -2.44
C LEU A 97 -6.20 9.01 -3.20
N VAL A 98 -7.33 9.20 -2.51
CA VAL A 98 -8.67 9.16 -3.15
C VAL A 98 -9.16 10.54 -3.62
N GLY A 99 -8.36 11.59 -3.42
CA GLY A 99 -8.70 12.97 -3.79
C GLY A 99 -9.83 13.60 -2.95
N VAL A 100 -10.04 13.12 -1.72
CA VAL A 100 -11.07 13.63 -0.80
C VAL A 100 -10.46 14.67 0.13
N LYS A 101 -11.24 15.71 0.45
CA LYS A 101 -10.77 16.78 1.33
C LYS A 101 -10.58 16.27 2.76
N ARG A 102 -9.61 16.86 3.47
CA ARG A 102 -9.26 16.52 4.87
C ARG A 102 -10.45 16.66 5.82
N HIS A 103 -10.30 16.14 7.03
CA HIS A 103 -11.31 16.09 8.10
C HIS A 103 -12.01 17.41 8.43
N SER A 104 -11.44 18.56 8.04
CA SER A 104 -12.01 19.89 8.24
C SER A 104 -13.01 20.32 7.15
N ALA A 105 -13.27 19.50 6.14
CA ALA A 105 -14.18 19.81 5.04
C ALA A 105 -15.63 19.41 5.35
N ILE A 106 -16.57 20.20 4.82
CA ILE A 106 -18.04 19.96 4.89
C ILE A 106 -18.43 18.58 4.32
N LYS A 107 -17.59 18.00 3.46
CA LYS A 107 -17.71 16.63 2.95
C LYS A 107 -16.36 15.93 3.07
N GLY A 108 -16.05 15.43 4.25
CA GLY A 108 -14.82 14.69 4.55
C GLY A 108 -14.95 13.17 4.46
N CYS A 109 -16.17 12.64 4.24
CA CYS A 109 -16.41 11.19 4.16
C CYS A 109 -15.96 10.66 2.78
N ARG A 110 -15.11 9.63 2.78
CA ARG A 110 -14.62 8.96 1.55
C ARG A 110 -15.58 7.94 0.99
N THR A 111 -16.46 7.42 1.83
CA THR A 111 -17.42 6.36 1.47
C THR A 111 -18.80 6.93 1.12
N CYS A 112 -19.10 8.15 1.57
CA CYS A 112 -20.44 8.69 1.62
C CYS A 112 -20.46 10.19 1.35
N ASN A 113 -21.59 10.70 0.86
CA ASN A 113 -21.73 12.11 0.50
C ASN A 113 -22.38 12.95 1.63
N VAL A 114 -22.34 12.43 2.86
CA VAL A 114 -22.99 13.01 4.04
C VAL A 114 -22.22 14.25 4.50
N SER A 115 -22.97 15.31 4.80
CA SER A 115 -22.49 16.60 5.32
C SER A 115 -23.03 16.85 6.71
#